data_AF-A0A924NEU3-F1
#
_entry.id   AF-A0A924NEU3-F1
#
_cell.length_a   1.000
_cell.length_b   1.000
_cell.length_c   1.000
_cell.angle_alpha   90.00
_cell.angle_beta   90.00
_cell.angle_gamma   90.00
#
_symmetry.space_group_name_H-M   'P 1'
#
loop_
_entity.id
_entity.type
_entity.pdbx_description
1 polymer ?
#
loop_
_entity_poly.entity_id
_entity_poly.type
_entity_poly.pdbx_seq_one_letter_code
_entity_poly.pdbx_strand_id
1 'polypeptide(L)'
;MTTAIRRVELRDLPSPDRLAVEWNAGTVCVIRTDGRPLAAALSRALTHEGWRVIVRNDDASTDLGELHGQVACFIEIGTPYGLRNSFFTARALQPVLTSAGTSPAWFIAISSMDGRLGLGDARLGAGVLGAGIYGMIKTLRHEWPGVRCRAIDVHPALDADTAAALIVAELLDADLTLAEVGIGPGWRCTIAAGDLLDV
;
A
#
# COMPACT_ATOMS: atom_id res chain seq x y z
N MET A 1 -0.63 9.20 -39.39
CA MET A 1 -0.02 8.53 -38.22
C MET A 1 -1.16 7.97 -37.41
N THR A 2 -1.31 6.66 -37.37
CA THR A 2 -2.33 5.97 -36.55
C THR A 2 -1.85 5.97 -35.10
N THR A 3 -2.64 6.49 -34.17
CA THR A 3 -2.27 6.54 -32.76
C THR A 3 -2.67 5.21 -32.13
N ALA A 4 -1.69 4.37 -31.82
CA ALA A 4 -1.94 3.13 -31.10
C ALA A 4 -2.27 3.44 -29.63
N ILE A 5 -3.43 3.00 -29.16
CA ILE A 5 -3.87 3.13 -27.76
C ILE A 5 -4.00 1.74 -27.17
N ARG A 6 -3.48 1.53 -25.95
CA ARG A 6 -3.77 0.33 -25.15
C ARG A 6 -4.87 0.66 -24.16
N ARG A 7 -5.86 -0.22 -24.07
CA ARG A 7 -6.86 -0.13 -23.00
C ARG A 7 -6.21 -0.47 -21.66
N VAL A 8 -6.62 0.22 -20.61
CA VAL A 8 -6.27 -0.16 -19.24
C VAL A 8 -7.26 -1.23 -18.78
N GLU A 9 -6.75 -2.35 -18.29
CA GLU A 9 -7.56 -3.50 -17.89
C GLU A 9 -7.13 -4.05 -16.54
N LEU A 10 -8.05 -4.72 -15.86
CA LEU A 10 -7.74 -5.50 -14.66
C LEU A 10 -7.21 -6.87 -15.09
N ARG A 11 -6.10 -7.27 -14.47
CA ARG A 11 -5.50 -8.59 -14.64
C ARG A 11 -5.56 -9.33 -13.32
N ASP A 12 -6.12 -10.53 -13.34
CA ASP A 12 -6.13 -11.40 -12.15
C ASP A 12 -4.70 -11.81 -11.78
N LEU A 13 -4.46 -11.89 -10.48
CA LEU A 13 -3.20 -12.32 -9.90
C LEU A 13 -3.40 -13.65 -9.16
N PRO A 14 -2.38 -14.53 -9.17
CA PRO A 14 -2.39 -15.70 -8.30
C PRO A 14 -2.30 -15.28 -6.83
N SER A 15 -2.49 -16.22 -5.91
CA SER A 15 -2.17 -15.99 -4.50
C SER A 15 -0.70 -15.57 -4.33
N PRO A 16 -0.38 -14.68 -3.37
CA PRO A 16 0.99 -14.25 -3.12
C PRO A 16 1.92 -15.42 -2.76
N ASP A 17 3.15 -15.38 -3.28
CA ASP A 17 4.22 -16.23 -2.80
C ASP A 17 4.93 -15.55 -1.64
N ARG A 18 5.24 -16.29 -0.58
CA ARG A 18 5.79 -15.68 0.63
C ARG A 18 7.29 -15.43 0.51
N LEU A 19 7.69 -14.17 0.62
CA LEU A 19 9.07 -13.78 0.79
C LEU A 19 9.51 -13.99 2.25
N ALA A 20 10.63 -14.69 2.43
CA ALA A 20 11.32 -14.73 3.72
C ALA A 20 12.01 -13.38 3.97
N VAL A 21 11.59 -12.68 5.01
CA VAL A 21 12.22 -11.44 5.47
C VAL A 21 12.67 -11.62 6.91
N GLU A 22 13.95 -11.33 7.17
CA GLU A 22 14.47 -11.20 8.52
C GLU A 22 14.44 -9.72 8.91
N TRP A 23 13.68 -9.39 9.95
CA TRP A 23 13.59 -8.03 10.46
C TRP A 23 14.71 -7.77 11.47
N ASN A 24 15.43 -6.67 11.33
CA ASN A 24 16.48 -6.32 12.28
C ASN A 24 15.87 -6.02 13.66
N ALA A 25 16.54 -6.50 14.70
CA ALA A 25 16.20 -6.15 16.07
C ALA A 25 16.23 -4.62 16.24
N GLY A 26 15.06 -4.01 16.49
CA GLY A 26 14.91 -2.57 16.69
C GLY A 26 14.10 -1.83 15.62
N THR A 27 13.81 -2.46 14.46
CA THR A 27 12.96 -1.84 13.43
C THR A 27 11.49 -1.80 13.82
N VAL A 28 10.74 -0.84 13.28
CA VAL A 28 9.29 -0.69 13.49
C VAL A 28 8.51 -0.63 12.19
N CYS A 29 7.29 -1.15 12.25
CA CYS A 29 6.21 -0.83 11.33
C CYS A 29 5.34 0.26 11.95
N VAL A 30 5.14 1.37 11.24
CA VAL A 30 4.24 2.45 11.65
C VAL A 30 2.97 2.37 10.81
N ILE A 31 1.82 2.26 11.46
CA ILE A 31 0.51 2.34 10.81
C ILE A 31 -0.10 3.71 11.11
N ARG A 32 -0.26 4.54 10.08
CA ARG A 32 -1.15 5.69 10.13
C ARG A 32 -2.56 5.27 9.76
N THR A 33 -3.54 5.74 10.52
CA THR A 33 -4.95 5.43 10.28
C THR A 33 -5.86 6.59 10.64
N ASP A 34 -7.06 6.56 10.08
CA ASP A 34 -8.20 7.37 10.48
C ASP A 34 -9.01 6.76 11.65
N GLY A 35 -8.48 5.72 12.31
CA GLY A 35 -9.10 5.08 13.48
C GLY A 35 -10.10 3.97 13.15
N ARG A 36 -10.26 3.59 11.87
CA ARG A 36 -11.14 2.48 11.48
C ARG A 36 -10.64 1.11 11.97
N PRO A 37 -11.52 0.10 12.11
CA PRO A 37 -11.18 -1.21 12.69
C PRO A 37 -10.02 -1.95 11.99
N LEU A 38 -9.79 -1.69 10.70
CA LEU A 38 -8.72 -2.33 9.92
C LEU A 38 -7.33 -2.09 10.52
N ALA A 39 -7.05 -0.92 11.09
CA ALA A 39 -5.74 -0.63 11.66
C ALA A 39 -5.42 -1.50 12.88
N ALA A 40 -6.43 -1.74 13.73
CA ALA A 40 -6.28 -2.61 14.89
C ALA A 40 -6.07 -4.07 14.47
N ALA A 41 -6.81 -4.54 13.47
CA ALA A 41 -6.64 -5.89 12.93
C ALA A 41 -5.27 -6.08 12.25
N LEU A 42 -4.85 -5.13 11.43
CA LEU A 42 -3.56 -5.16 10.76
C LEU A 42 -2.39 -5.11 11.75
N SER A 43 -2.50 -4.30 12.80
CA SER A 43 -1.50 -4.24 13.88
C SER A 43 -1.32 -5.60 14.57
N ARG A 44 -2.42 -6.28 14.91
CA ARG A 44 -2.36 -7.64 15.47
C ARG A 44 -1.72 -8.64 14.49
N ALA A 45 -2.14 -8.62 13.23
CA ALA A 45 -1.63 -9.53 12.21
C ALA A 45 -0.12 -9.34 11.98
N LEU A 46 0.37 -8.11 11.88
CA LEU A 46 1.78 -7.81 11.74
C LEU A 46 2.58 -8.18 13.00
N THR A 47 2.01 -7.99 14.19
CA THR A 47 2.66 -8.40 15.44
C THR A 47 2.84 -9.92 15.51
N HIS A 48 1.86 -10.69 15.01
CA HIS A 48 1.97 -12.14 14.88
C HIS A 48 3.08 -12.56 13.89
N GLU A 49 3.34 -11.73 12.88
CA GLU A 49 4.48 -11.87 11.95
C GLU A 49 5.82 -11.39 12.53
N GLY A 50 5.86 -11.04 13.82
CA GLY A 50 7.08 -10.63 14.52
C GLY A 50 7.43 -9.15 14.39
N TRP A 51 6.56 -8.33 13.82
CA TRP A 51 6.80 -6.89 13.71
C TRP A 51 6.54 -6.17 15.04
N ARG A 52 7.40 -5.20 15.36
CA ARG A 52 7.04 -4.16 16.35
C ARG A 52 6.19 -3.10 15.66
N VAL A 53 4.91 -3.02 16.01
CA VAL A 53 3.95 -2.11 15.36
C VAL A 53 3.65 -0.90 16.24
N ILE A 54 3.66 0.30 15.65
CA ILE A 54 3.22 1.55 16.27
C ILE A 54 2.04 2.10 15.46
N VAL A 55 0.87 2.27 16.08
CA VAL A 55 -0.31 2.87 15.45
C VAL A 55 -0.39 4.36 15.79
N ARG A 56 -0.69 5.20 14.79
CA ARG A 56 -0.83 6.67 14.91
C ARG A 56 -2.08 7.13 14.18
N ASN A 57 -2.82 8.06 14.78
CA ASN A 57 -3.95 8.70 14.14
C ASN A 57 -3.49 9.87 13.25
N ASP A 58 -4.33 10.26 12.29
CA ASP A 58 -4.04 11.25 11.24
C ASP A 58 -4.01 12.72 11.72
N ASP A 59 -4.26 12.99 13.00
CA ASP A 59 -4.26 14.33 13.59
C ASP A 59 -2.85 14.88 13.90
N ALA A 60 -1.82 14.04 13.78
CA ALA A 60 -0.44 14.43 14.05
C ALA A 60 0.35 14.64 12.74
N SER A 61 1.05 15.78 12.64
CA SER A 61 2.26 15.84 11.80
C SER A 61 3.15 14.66 12.18
N THR A 62 3.77 13.99 11.20
CA THR A 62 4.65 12.85 11.49
C THR A 62 5.91 13.33 12.18
N ASP A 63 5.90 13.44 13.49
CA ASP A 63 7.12 13.64 14.25
C ASP A 63 7.88 12.31 14.26
N LEU A 64 8.91 12.23 13.42
CA LEU A 64 9.77 11.06 13.32
C LEU A 64 10.58 10.84 14.61
N GLY A 65 10.76 11.87 15.44
CA GLY A 65 11.47 11.80 16.72
C GLY A 65 10.78 10.88 17.74
N GLU A 66 9.45 10.74 17.66
CA GLU A 66 8.67 9.91 18.59
C GLU A 66 8.61 8.42 18.22
N LEU A 67 9.17 8.01 17.08
CA LEU A 67 9.05 6.65 16.57
C LEU A 67 10.01 5.66 17.27
N HIS A 68 10.93 6.14 18.12
CA HIS A 68 11.83 5.37 18.99
C HIS A 68 12.30 4.03 18.35
N GLY A 69 12.95 4.12 17.19
CA GLY A 69 13.41 2.98 16.39
C GLY A 69 13.62 3.35 14.93
N GLN A 70 14.33 2.49 14.18
CA GLN A 70 14.46 2.68 12.74
C GLN A 70 13.17 2.23 12.04
N VAL A 71 12.52 3.14 11.31
CA VAL A 71 11.31 2.80 10.56
C VAL A 71 11.71 1.93 9.37
N ALA A 72 11.24 0.68 9.36
CA ALA A 72 11.42 -0.23 8.22
C ALA A 72 10.14 -0.39 7.40
N CYS A 73 8.98 -0.06 7.97
CA CYS A 73 7.72 -0.08 7.25
C CYS A 73 6.84 1.09 7.68
N PHE A 74 6.26 1.77 6.70
CA PHE A 74 5.21 2.73 6.89
C PHE A 74 3.97 2.29 6.12
N ILE A 75 2.83 2.25 6.80
CA ILE A 75 1.53 1.89 6.22
C ILE A 75 0.56 3.03 6.48
N GLU A 76 -0.06 3.53 5.42
CA GLU A 76 -1.11 4.53 5.49
C GLU A 76 -2.46 3.86 5.18
N ILE A 77 -3.41 3.90 6.12
CA ILE A 77 -4.75 3.34 5.94
C ILE A 77 -5.75 4.48 5.80
N GLY A 78 -6.43 4.49 4.65
CA GLY A 78 -7.75 5.09 4.54
C GLY A 78 -7.80 6.60 4.71
N THR A 79 -6.97 7.37 4.01
CA THR A 79 -7.03 8.83 4.10
C THR A 79 -7.98 9.43 3.04
N PRO A 80 -9.17 9.94 3.42
CA PRO A 80 -9.88 10.96 2.63
C PRO A 80 -9.14 12.32 2.66
N TYR A 81 -8.09 12.43 3.48
CA TYR A 81 -7.22 13.59 3.60
C TYR A 81 -6.15 13.54 2.51
N GLY A 82 -6.36 14.40 1.51
CA GLY A 82 -5.80 14.28 0.18
C GLY A 82 -4.28 14.07 0.11
N LEU A 83 -3.90 13.37 -0.95
CA LEU A 83 -2.57 13.19 -1.57
C LEU A 83 -1.43 14.11 -1.06
N ARG A 84 -1.71 15.40 -0.85
CA ARG A 84 -0.80 16.36 -0.22
C ARG A 84 -0.21 15.85 1.11
N ASN A 85 -1.01 15.34 2.03
CA ASN A 85 -0.53 14.91 3.35
C ASN A 85 0.32 13.63 3.24
N SER A 86 -0.13 12.67 2.43
CA SER A 86 0.64 11.46 2.11
C SER A 86 1.98 11.82 1.46
N PHE A 87 1.98 12.81 0.57
CA PHE A 87 3.21 13.33 -0.06
C PHE A 87 4.18 13.95 0.95
N PHE A 88 3.71 14.82 1.86
CA PHE A 88 4.57 15.39 2.91
C PHE A 88 5.12 14.33 3.86
N THR A 89 4.31 13.30 4.13
CA THR A 89 4.70 12.16 4.94
C THR A 89 5.78 11.34 4.25
N ALA A 90 5.60 11.01 2.97
CA ALA A 90 6.60 10.37 2.15
C ALA A 90 7.90 11.18 2.13
N ARG A 91 7.81 12.50 1.90
CA ARG A 91 8.97 13.40 1.94
C ARG A 91 9.71 13.35 3.28
N ALA A 92 8.99 13.36 4.40
CA ALA A 92 9.61 13.26 5.73
C ALA A 92 10.30 11.90 5.95
N LEU A 93 9.67 10.82 5.49
CA LEU A 93 10.17 9.45 5.65
C LEU A 93 11.27 9.07 4.66
N GLN A 94 11.41 9.78 3.54
CA GLN A 94 12.41 9.51 2.52
C GLN A 94 13.82 9.25 3.09
N PRO A 95 14.41 10.13 3.91
CA PRO A 95 15.75 9.89 4.44
C PRO A 95 15.81 8.66 5.35
N VAL A 96 14.72 8.30 6.03
CA VAL A 96 14.67 7.15 6.95
C VAL A 96 14.54 5.83 6.18
N LEU A 97 13.61 5.77 5.22
CA LEU A 97 13.32 4.55 4.47
C LEU A 97 14.41 4.24 3.43
N THR A 98 15.02 5.27 2.82
CA THR A 98 16.07 5.08 1.82
C THR A 98 17.47 4.87 2.41
N SER A 99 17.67 5.21 3.70
CA SER A 99 18.94 4.96 4.41
C SER A 99 19.00 3.60 5.10
N ALA A 100 17.98 2.74 4.95
CA ALA A 100 17.88 1.43 5.60
C ALA A 100 19.01 0.42 5.24
N GLY A 101 19.95 0.79 4.36
CA GLY A 101 21.11 -0.01 4.02
C GLY A 101 20.71 -1.28 3.26
N THR A 102 21.11 -2.45 3.76
CA THR A 102 20.79 -3.76 3.17
C THR A 102 19.42 -4.30 3.56
N SER A 103 18.76 -3.68 4.53
CA SER A 103 17.47 -4.16 5.03
C SER A 103 16.34 -3.57 4.19
N PRO A 104 15.41 -4.39 3.70
CA PRO A 104 14.33 -3.89 2.90
C PRO A 104 13.47 -2.91 3.72
N ALA A 105 12.94 -1.90 3.05
CA ALA A 105 12.02 -0.92 3.64
C ALA A 105 10.71 -0.89 2.85
N TRP A 106 9.60 -0.54 3.49
CA TRP A 106 8.26 -0.54 2.89
C TRP A 106 7.57 0.81 3.07
N PHE A 107 6.88 1.25 2.03
CA PHE A 107 5.92 2.36 2.08
C PHE A 107 4.61 1.92 1.40
N ILE A 108 3.54 1.79 2.17
CA ILE A 108 2.33 1.08 1.73
C ILE A 108 1.13 1.98 1.92
N ALA A 109 0.33 2.15 0.87
CA ALA A 109 -0.91 2.90 0.93
C ALA A 109 -2.09 1.93 0.79
N ILE A 110 -3.00 1.93 1.76
CA ILE A 110 -4.16 1.06 1.80
C ILE A 110 -5.41 1.91 1.64
N SER A 111 -6.19 1.60 0.62
CA SER A 111 -7.50 2.19 0.36
C SER A 111 -8.60 1.15 0.52
N SER A 112 -9.83 1.61 0.70
CA SER A 112 -11.02 0.77 0.83
C SER A 112 -12.06 1.18 -0.21
N MET A 113 -11.77 0.99 -1.50
CA MET A 113 -12.64 1.40 -2.60
C MET A 113 -13.54 0.24 -3.05
N ASP A 114 -13.14 -0.51 -4.08
CA ASP A 114 -13.93 -1.60 -4.67
C ASP A 114 -13.12 -2.89 -4.82
N GLY A 115 -11.91 -2.94 -4.26
CA GLY A 115 -11.00 -4.08 -4.42
C GLY A 115 -10.61 -4.36 -5.87
N ARG A 116 -10.85 -3.38 -6.76
CA ARG A 116 -10.63 -3.40 -8.21
C ARG A 116 -9.93 -2.12 -8.66
N LEU A 117 -9.23 -1.46 -7.74
CA LEU A 117 -8.42 -0.27 -7.99
C LEU A 117 -9.25 0.90 -8.57
N GLY A 118 -10.56 0.91 -8.28
CA GLY A 118 -11.50 1.91 -8.79
C GLY A 118 -11.89 1.71 -10.25
N LEU A 119 -11.56 0.56 -10.85
CA LEU A 119 -11.94 0.16 -12.21
C LEU A 119 -13.13 -0.81 -12.23
N GLY A 120 -13.73 -1.12 -11.07
CA GLY A 120 -14.96 -1.88 -10.96
C GLY A 120 -16.20 -1.01 -11.18
N ASP A 121 -17.33 -1.45 -10.61
CA ASP A 121 -18.65 -0.81 -10.80
C ASP A 121 -18.93 0.31 -9.77
N ALA A 122 -17.87 0.89 -9.19
CA ALA A 122 -17.99 1.84 -8.10
C ALA A 122 -18.47 3.22 -8.61
N ARG A 123 -19.55 3.72 -7.98
CA ARG A 123 -20.11 5.06 -8.20
C ARG A 123 -19.01 6.12 -8.11
N LEU A 124 -18.92 6.96 -9.15
CA LEU A 124 -17.90 7.96 -9.52
C LEU A 124 -17.47 9.02 -8.47
N GLY A 125 -17.76 8.87 -7.17
CA GLY A 125 -17.47 9.87 -6.14
C GLY A 125 -16.27 9.57 -5.23
N ALA A 126 -16.12 8.33 -4.75
CA ALA A 126 -15.07 7.98 -3.78
C ALA A 126 -13.73 7.58 -4.44
N GLY A 127 -13.75 7.15 -5.70
CA GLY A 127 -12.56 6.66 -6.41
C GLY A 127 -11.57 7.75 -6.84
N VAL A 128 -12.01 9.00 -7.06
CA VAL A 128 -11.15 10.06 -7.63
C VAL A 128 -10.12 10.58 -6.62
N LEU A 129 -10.49 10.77 -5.35
CA LEU A 129 -9.56 11.22 -4.31
C LEU A 129 -8.57 10.12 -3.91
N GLY A 130 -8.98 8.85 -4.00
CA GLY A 130 -8.11 7.68 -3.83
C GLY A 130 -7.15 7.48 -5.00
N ALA A 131 -7.54 7.81 -6.23
CA ALA A 131 -6.76 7.52 -7.43
C ALA A 131 -5.36 8.18 -7.45
N GLY A 132 -5.24 9.39 -6.86
CA GLY A 132 -3.97 10.13 -6.82
C GLY A 132 -2.86 9.40 -6.06
N ILE A 133 -3.21 8.58 -5.06
CA ILE A 133 -2.22 7.85 -4.25
C ILE A 133 -1.48 6.80 -5.08
N TYR A 134 -2.14 6.17 -6.06
CA TYR A 134 -1.51 5.20 -6.94
C TYR A 134 -0.43 5.85 -7.80
N GLY A 135 -0.69 7.06 -8.30
CA GLY A 135 0.31 7.86 -9.00
C GLY A 135 1.52 8.16 -8.12
N MET A 136 1.30 8.61 -6.88
CA MET A 136 2.37 8.85 -5.92
C MET A 136 3.17 7.58 -5.64
N ILE A 137 2.52 6.45 -5.36
CA ILE A 137 3.22 5.18 -5.11
C ILE A 137 4.09 4.79 -6.30
N LYS A 138 3.58 4.92 -7.53
CA LYS A 138 4.37 4.66 -8.75
C LYS A 138 5.60 5.57 -8.83
N THR A 139 5.44 6.86 -8.54
CA THR A 139 6.57 7.80 -8.45
C THR A 139 7.58 7.37 -7.37
N LEU A 140 7.13 7.07 -6.15
CA LEU A 140 8.01 6.67 -5.06
C LEU A 140 8.79 5.38 -5.38
N ARG A 141 8.18 4.42 -6.09
CA ARG A 141 8.89 3.21 -6.57
C ARG A 141 10.07 3.54 -7.47
N HIS A 142 9.92 4.54 -8.35
CA HIS A 142 10.99 4.97 -9.25
C HIS A 142 12.07 5.77 -8.52
N GLU A 143 11.67 6.63 -7.58
CA GLU A 143 12.59 7.48 -6.84
C GLU A 143 13.35 6.72 -5.73
N TRP A 144 12.74 5.70 -5.14
CA TRP A 144 13.29 4.95 -4.00
C TRP A 144 13.43 3.45 -4.33
N PRO A 145 14.37 3.04 -5.21
CA PRO A 145 14.47 1.66 -5.69
C PRO A 145 14.80 0.62 -4.59
N GLY A 146 15.32 1.06 -3.43
CA GLY A 146 15.53 0.21 -2.25
C GLY A 146 14.31 0.07 -1.32
N VAL A 147 13.23 0.81 -1.60
CA VAL A 147 12.00 0.84 -0.80
C VAL A 147 10.86 0.21 -1.59
N ARG A 148 10.17 -0.74 -0.98
CA ARG A 148 9.00 -1.40 -1.53
C ARG A 148 7.78 -0.53 -1.35
N CYS A 149 7.46 0.21 -2.40
CA CYS A 149 6.28 1.06 -2.46
C CYS A 149 5.12 0.32 -3.15
N ARG A 150 3.99 0.13 -2.47
CA ARG A 150 2.79 -0.56 -3.02
C ARG A 150 1.50 0.09 -2.54
N ALA A 151 0.53 0.22 -3.43
CA ALA A 151 -0.84 0.57 -3.10
C ALA A 151 -1.71 -0.70 -3.04
N ILE A 152 -2.60 -0.79 -2.07
CA ILE A 152 -3.52 -1.90 -1.90
C ILE A 152 -4.94 -1.34 -1.81
N ASP A 153 -5.82 -1.78 -2.70
CA ASP A 153 -7.26 -1.50 -2.63
C ASP A 153 -7.99 -2.71 -2.07
N VAL A 154 -8.65 -2.53 -0.93
CA VAL A 154 -9.39 -3.59 -0.26
C VAL A 154 -10.89 -3.37 -0.46
N HIS A 155 -11.59 -4.37 -0.94
CA HIS A 155 -13.04 -4.30 -1.09
C HIS A 155 -13.70 -4.11 0.30
N PRO A 156 -14.61 -3.14 0.48
CA PRO A 156 -15.24 -2.82 1.77
C PRO A 156 -16.17 -3.90 2.32
N ALA A 157 -16.30 -5.03 1.63
CA ALA A 157 -17.12 -6.17 2.06
C ALA A 157 -16.30 -7.22 2.84
N LEU A 158 -14.97 -7.10 2.79
CA LEU A 158 -14.09 -7.90 3.63
C LEU A 158 -14.16 -7.37 5.07
N ASP A 159 -14.31 -8.26 6.03
CA ASP A 159 -14.16 -7.89 7.44
C ASP A 159 -12.69 -7.54 7.74
N ALA A 160 -12.47 -6.84 8.86
CA ALA A 160 -11.17 -6.27 9.20
C ALA A 160 -10.07 -7.33 9.39
N ASP A 161 -10.40 -8.49 9.96
CA ASP A 161 -9.40 -9.55 10.23
C ASP A 161 -9.03 -10.28 8.93
N THR A 162 -10.02 -10.58 8.07
CA THR A 162 -9.76 -11.14 6.73
C THR A 162 -8.94 -10.17 5.88
N ALA A 163 -9.33 -8.89 5.85
CA ALA A 163 -8.58 -7.85 5.12
C ALA A 163 -7.14 -7.73 5.63
N ALA A 164 -6.93 -7.70 6.95
CA ALA A 164 -5.61 -7.63 7.56
C ALA A 164 -4.72 -8.82 7.15
N ALA A 165 -5.25 -10.04 7.17
CA ALA A 165 -4.51 -11.23 6.75
C ALA A 165 -4.09 -11.16 5.27
N LEU A 166 -4.99 -10.73 4.39
CA LEU A 166 -4.70 -10.55 2.97
C LEU A 166 -3.68 -9.43 2.71
N ILE A 167 -3.78 -8.31 3.43
CA ILE A 167 -2.78 -7.23 3.37
C ILE A 167 -1.40 -7.73 3.81
N VAL A 168 -1.31 -8.52 4.88
CA VAL A 168 -0.04 -9.11 5.33
C VAL A 168 0.55 -10.02 4.26
N ALA A 169 -0.27 -10.84 3.60
CA ALA A 169 0.19 -11.66 2.48
C ALA A 169 0.74 -10.80 1.32
N GLU A 170 0.12 -9.65 1.02
CA GLU A 170 0.65 -8.70 0.03
C GLU A 170 1.96 -8.05 0.44
N LEU A 171 2.09 -7.64 1.70
CA LEU A 171 3.30 -7.02 2.22
C LEU A 171 4.52 -7.94 2.09
N LEU A 172 4.27 -9.25 2.20
CA LEU A 172 5.25 -10.32 2.13
C LEU A 172 5.27 -11.03 0.77
N ASP A 173 4.62 -10.49 -0.26
CA ASP A 173 4.65 -11.08 -1.59
C ASP A 173 6.06 -11.01 -2.20
N ALA A 174 6.51 -12.13 -2.75
CA ALA A 174 7.79 -12.24 -3.45
C ALA A 174 7.79 -11.50 -4.80
N ASP A 175 6.62 -11.26 -5.41
CA ASP A 175 6.53 -10.40 -6.59
C ASP A 175 6.69 -8.92 -6.22
N LEU A 176 7.93 -8.44 -6.24
CA LEU A 176 8.26 -7.04 -5.92
C LEU A 176 7.86 -6.06 -7.04
N THR A 177 7.39 -6.54 -8.19
CA THR A 177 7.09 -5.71 -9.37
C THR A 177 5.72 -5.05 -9.31
N LEU A 178 4.83 -5.53 -8.43
CA LEU A 178 3.47 -5.01 -8.29
C LEU A 178 3.45 -3.67 -7.56
N ALA A 179 3.07 -2.61 -8.30
CA ALA A 179 2.86 -1.26 -7.77
C ALA A 179 1.52 -1.09 -7.06
N GLU A 180 0.51 -1.81 -7.52
CA GLU A 180 -0.86 -1.68 -7.04
C GLU A 180 -1.58 -3.03 -7.13
N VAL A 181 -2.36 -3.35 -6.09
CA VAL A 181 -3.11 -4.61 -5.99
C VAL A 181 -4.51 -4.33 -5.47
N GLY A 182 -5.52 -4.84 -6.16
CA GLY A 182 -6.90 -4.89 -5.69
C GLY A 182 -7.20 -6.25 -5.06
N ILE A 183 -7.92 -6.25 -3.94
CA ILE A 183 -8.29 -7.44 -3.17
C ILE A 183 -9.78 -7.38 -2.89
N GLY A 184 -10.50 -8.46 -3.17
CA GLY A 184 -11.88 -8.62 -2.70
C GLY A 184 -12.24 -10.07 -2.39
N PRO A 185 -13.53 -10.37 -2.13
CA PRO A 185 -13.99 -11.71 -1.80
C PRO A 185 -13.65 -12.78 -2.84
N GLY A 186 -12.49 -13.42 -2.68
CA GLY A 186 -12.02 -14.50 -3.55
C GLY A 186 -11.32 -14.05 -4.84
N TRP A 187 -10.96 -12.77 -4.96
CA TRP A 187 -10.15 -12.28 -6.08
C TRP A 187 -9.01 -11.39 -5.62
N ARG A 188 -8.00 -11.34 -6.49
CA ARG A 188 -6.82 -10.50 -6.38
C ARG A 188 -6.47 -10.05 -7.79
N CYS A 189 -6.26 -8.76 -8.00
CA CYS A 189 -5.99 -8.22 -9.33
C CYS A 189 -4.99 -7.07 -9.30
N THR A 190 -4.45 -6.73 -10.47
CA THR A 190 -3.66 -5.51 -10.69
C THR A 190 -4.08 -4.85 -11.99
N ILE A 191 -3.51 -3.67 -12.28
CA ILE A 191 -3.71 -2.99 -13.56
C ILE A 191 -2.65 -3.45 -14.56
N ALA A 192 -3.10 -3.74 -15.77
CA ALA A 192 -2.23 -4.02 -16.90
C ALA A 192 -2.67 -3.21 -18.13
N ALA A 193 -1.72 -2.97 -19.04
CA ALA A 193 -2.05 -2.50 -20.37
C ALA A 193 -2.55 -3.70 -21.19
N GLY A 194 -3.78 -3.61 -21.68
CA GLY A 194 -4.37 -4.58 -22.59
C GLY A 194 -3.75 -4.53 -23.99
N ASP A 195 -4.42 -5.18 -24.92
CA ASP A 195 -3.97 -5.25 -26.31
C ASP A 195 -4.01 -3.89 -27.02
N LEU A 196 -3.20 -3.80 -28.07
CA LEU A 196 -3.14 -2.61 -28.91
C LEU A 196 -4.47 -2.49 -29.67
N LEU A 197 -5.15 -1.35 -29.53
CA LEU A 197 -6.31 -1.03 -30.34
C LEU A 197 -5.86 -0.14 -31.51
N ASP A 198 -6.29 -0.51 -32.71
CA ASP A 198 -6.20 0.36 -33.88
C ASP A 198 -7.33 1.39 -33.79
N VAL A 199 -6.97 2.67 -33.64
CA VAL A 199 -7.90 3.81 -33.50
C VAL A 199 -7.65 4.84 -34.59
#